data_AF-A0A928MCL2-F1
#
_entry.id   AF-A0A928MCL2-F1
#
_cell.length_a   1.000
_cell.length_b   1.000
_cell.length_c   1.000
_cell.angle_alpha   90.00
_cell.angle_beta   90.00
_cell.angle_gamma   90.00
#
_symmetry.space_group_name_H-M   'P 1'
#
loop_
_entity.id
_entity.type
_entity.pdbx_description
1 polymer ?
#
loop_
_entity_poly.entity_id
_entity_poly.type
_entity_poly.pdbx_seq_one_letter_code
_entity_poly.pdbx_strand_id
1 'polypeptide(L)'
;MMKKIPFLLLALTLLVSVFAACGSNEPQFEPDDAALALLEEGAFADLLSPVDATIAQSLYNLGELEITACSVYCSTGATAEEIAIFRCADAETAKEVELAAKARLESQSATYASYAPEAIPEIENAVLRIRGCYVACVVSGDAALASSILDRYMK
;
A
#
# COMPACT_ATOMS: atom_id res chain seq x y z
N MET A 1 -24.05 -35.46 -36.05
CA MET A 1 -22.91 -34.50 -36.12
C MET A 1 -23.54 -33.14 -36.43
N MET A 2 -23.45 -32.06 -35.65
CA MET A 2 -22.40 -31.56 -34.76
C MET A 2 -23.01 -31.04 -33.44
N LYS A 3 -22.37 -31.35 -32.31
CA LYS A 3 -22.58 -30.76 -30.98
C LYS A 3 -21.78 -29.46 -30.90
N LYS A 4 -22.36 -28.32 -30.52
CA LYS A 4 -21.63 -27.14 -29.97
C LYS A 4 -22.53 -26.37 -28.98
N ILE A 5 -22.42 -26.72 -27.69
CA ILE A 5 -21.90 -25.94 -26.55
C ILE A 5 -22.88 -24.83 -26.08
N PRO A 6 -23.56 -24.99 -24.93
CA PRO A 6 -24.30 -23.91 -24.31
C PRO A 6 -23.34 -22.94 -23.61
N PHE A 7 -23.63 -21.66 -23.78
CA PHE A 7 -22.99 -20.51 -23.15
C PHE A 7 -23.10 -20.63 -21.62
N LEU A 8 -22.00 -20.98 -20.97
CA LEU A 8 -21.89 -21.04 -19.52
C LEU A 8 -21.79 -19.60 -19.00
N LEU A 9 -22.89 -19.07 -18.44
CA LEU A 9 -22.86 -17.86 -17.64
C LEU A 9 -21.95 -18.12 -16.42
N LEU A 10 -20.76 -17.54 -16.44
CA LEU A 10 -19.88 -17.45 -15.28
C LEU A 10 -20.48 -16.42 -14.33
N ALA A 11 -21.33 -16.87 -13.42
CA ALA A 11 -21.76 -16.09 -12.27
C ALA A 11 -20.52 -15.87 -11.39
N LEU A 12 -19.93 -14.68 -11.48
CA LEU A 12 -18.93 -14.19 -10.56
C LEU A 12 -19.60 -14.05 -9.18
N THR A 13 -19.53 -15.11 -8.38
CA THR A 13 -19.93 -15.05 -6.98
C THR A 13 -18.93 -14.18 -6.25
N LEU A 14 -19.30 -12.92 -6.03
CA LEU A 14 -18.65 -12.00 -5.10
C LEU A 14 -18.68 -12.67 -3.73
N LEU A 15 -17.57 -13.31 -3.36
CA LEU A 15 -17.37 -13.89 -2.04
C LEU A 15 -17.12 -12.72 -1.09
N VAL A 16 -18.20 -12.16 -0.52
CA VAL A 16 -18.09 -11.19 0.57
C VAL A 16 -17.64 -11.96 1.81
N SER A 17 -16.33 -12.10 1.97
CA SER A 17 -15.72 -12.56 3.22
C SER A 17 -15.90 -11.47 4.27
N VAL A 18 -16.97 -11.58 5.04
CA VAL A 18 -17.21 -10.78 6.24
C VAL A 18 -16.20 -11.24 7.30
N PHE A 19 -14.98 -10.74 7.24
CA PHE A 19 -14.07 -10.80 8.38
C PHE A 19 -14.55 -9.82 9.45
N ALA A 20 -14.45 -10.29 10.69
CA ALA A 20 -15.07 -9.71 11.86
C ALA A 20 -14.80 -8.21 12.00
N ALA A 21 -15.88 -7.49 12.29
CA ALA A 21 -15.94 -6.06 12.48
C ALA A 21 -14.99 -5.58 13.59
N CYS A 22 -13.85 -5.03 13.19
CA CYS A 22 -13.19 -4.00 13.97
C CYS A 22 -14.03 -2.73 13.82
N GLY A 23 -14.80 -2.37 14.86
CA GLY A 23 -15.47 -1.06 15.04
C GLY A 23 -16.36 -0.55 13.88
N SER A 24 -17.62 -0.19 14.17
CA SER A 24 -18.60 0.29 13.18
C SER A 24 -18.24 1.59 12.40
N ASN A 25 -17.02 2.13 12.52
CA ASN A 25 -16.53 3.35 11.87
C ASN A 25 -15.12 3.22 11.22
N GLU A 26 -14.54 2.02 11.14
CA GLU A 26 -13.23 1.82 10.51
C GLU A 26 -13.32 1.81 8.97
N PRO A 27 -12.25 2.22 8.24
CA PRO A 27 -12.18 2.08 6.80
C PRO A 27 -12.44 0.64 6.36
N GLN A 28 -13.16 0.47 5.26
CA GLN A 28 -13.38 -0.83 4.66
C GLN A 28 -13.08 -0.73 3.17
N PHE A 29 -11.85 -1.03 2.80
CA PHE A 29 -11.37 -1.02 1.42
C PHE A 29 -10.30 -2.10 1.22
N GLU A 30 -10.10 -2.53 -0.03
CA GLU A 30 -8.96 -3.37 -0.35
C GLU A 30 -7.72 -2.49 -0.59
N PRO A 31 -6.54 -2.83 -0.04
CA PRO A 31 -5.32 -2.05 -0.26
C PRO A 31 -5.04 -1.73 -1.75
N ASP A 32 -5.40 -2.65 -2.65
CA ASP A 32 -5.29 -2.46 -4.10
C ASP A 32 -6.12 -1.28 -4.62
N ASP A 33 -7.31 -1.02 -4.06
CA ASP A 33 -8.18 0.08 -4.51
C ASP A 33 -7.51 1.44 -4.29
N ALA A 34 -6.85 1.61 -3.15
CA ALA A 34 -6.14 2.84 -2.83
C ALA A 34 -4.82 2.96 -3.61
N ALA A 35 -4.09 1.84 -3.79
CA ALA A 35 -2.86 1.81 -4.57
C ALA A 35 -3.11 2.14 -6.06
N LEU A 36 -4.16 1.57 -6.65
CA LEU A 36 -4.57 1.87 -8.03
C LEU A 36 -4.92 3.34 -8.20
N ALA A 37 -5.69 3.91 -7.27
CA ALA A 37 -6.05 5.33 -7.34
C ALA A 37 -4.82 6.25 -7.24
N LEU A 38 -3.83 5.91 -6.41
CA LEU A 38 -2.55 6.62 -6.33
C LEU A 38 -1.78 6.55 -7.66
N LEU A 39 -1.72 5.37 -8.28
CA LEU A 39 -1.02 5.16 -9.56
C LEU A 39 -1.69 5.90 -10.72
N GLU A 40 -3.03 5.88 -10.79
CA GLU A 40 -3.79 6.46 -11.91
C GLU A 40 -3.88 7.99 -11.86
N GLU A 41 -3.91 8.59 -10.68
CA GLU A 41 -4.09 10.04 -10.52
C GLU A 41 -2.78 10.83 -10.61
N GLY A 42 -1.65 10.16 -10.80
CA GLY A 42 -0.39 10.80 -11.22
C GLY A 42 0.41 11.46 -10.09
N ALA A 43 0.40 10.87 -8.89
CA ALA A 43 1.24 11.34 -7.77
C ALA A 43 2.75 11.05 -7.95
N PHE A 44 3.12 10.23 -8.95
CA PHE A 44 4.46 9.69 -9.12
C PHE A 44 5.14 10.16 -10.41
N ALA A 45 6.43 10.41 -10.33
CA ALA A 45 7.28 10.76 -11.47
C ALA A 45 7.82 9.52 -12.21
N ASP A 46 7.89 8.37 -11.55
CA ASP A 46 8.39 7.11 -12.10
C ASP A 46 7.31 6.03 -12.25
N LEU A 47 7.59 5.03 -13.09
CA LEU A 47 6.81 3.81 -13.15
C LEU A 47 7.12 2.95 -11.93
N LEU A 48 6.09 2.72 -11.12
CA LEU A 48 6.18 1.80 -9.99
C LEU A 48 5.79 0.38 -10.42
N SER A 49 6.55 -0.61 -9.96
CA SER A 49 6.26 -2.02 -10.18
C SER A 49 5.73 -2.68 -8.91
N PRO A 50 4.77 -3.61 -9.03
CA PRO A 50 4.24 -4.32 -7.87
C PRO A 50 5.33 -5.16 -7.21
N VAL A 51 5.28 -5.19 -5.88
CA VAL A 51 6.13 -6.01 -5.02
C VAL A 51 5.29 -7.16 -4.48
N ASP A 52 5.79 -8.39 -4.58
CA ASP A 52 5.14 -9.56 -4.00
C ASP A 52 4.91 -9.38 -2.49
N ALA A 53 3.78 -9.85 -1.97
CA ALA A 53 3.41 -9.66 -0.56
C ALA A 53 4.45 -10.21 0.43
N THR A 54 5.14 -11.30 0.10
CA THR A 54 6.20 -11.88 0.94
C THR A 54 7.45 -11.00 0.94
N ILE A 55 7.78 -10.44 -0.23
CA ILE A 55 8.89 -9.49 -0.39
C ILE A 55 8.55 -8.19 0.33
N ALA A 56 7.33 -7.69 0.22
CA ALA A 56 6.85 -6.50 0.91
C ALA A 56 6.97 -6.62 2.44
N GLN A 57 6.54 -7.76 3.00
CA GLN A 57 6.70 -8.04 4.43
C GLN A 57 8.17 -8.06 4.85
N SER A 58 9.04 -8.65 4.02
CA SER A 58 10.49 -8.66 4.27
C SER A 58 11.10 -7.26 4.17
N LEU A 59 10.68 -6.47 3.17
CA LEU A 59 11.15 -5.10 2.92
C LEU A 59 10.87 -4.17 4.11
N TYR A 60 9.71 -4.34 4.74
CA TYR A 60 9.30 -3.60 5.92
C TYR A 60 9.74 -4.24 7.24
N ASN A 61 10.40 -5.41 7.21
CA ASN A 61 10.75 -6.18 8.41
C ASN A 61 9.54 -6.51 9.31
N LEU A 62 8.42 -6.90 8.70
CA LEU A 62 7.16 -7.15 9.42
C LEU A 62 7.14 -8.47 10.21
N GLY A 63 8.14 -9.35 10.03
CA GLY A 63 8.27 -10.56 10.83
C GLY A 63 7.03 -11.46 10.78
N GLU A 64 6.46 -11.78 11.94
CA GLU A 64 5.27 -12.61 12.10
C GLU A 64 3.97 -11.79 12.28
N LEU A 65 4.00 -10.48 12.03
CA LEU A 65 2.81 -9.64 12.12
C LEU A 65 1.73 -10.12 11.15
N GLU A 66 0.48 -10.19 11.63
CA GLU A 66 -0.63 -10.70 10.85
C GLU A 66 -1.17 -9.62 9.90
N ILE A 67 -0.66 -9.65 8.65
CA ILE A 67 -1.12 -8.82 7.54
C ILE A 67 -2.19 -9.58 6.76
N THR A 68 -3.42 -9.06 6.77
CA THR A 68 -4.57 -9.72 6.10
C THR A 68 -4.67 -9.36 4.62
N ALA A 69 -4.11 -8.22 4.21
CA ALA A 69 -3.90 -7.84 2.81
C ALA A 69 -2.84 -6.75 2.71
N CYS A 70 -2.12 -6.67 1.60
CA CYS A 70 -1.24 -5.55 1.30
C CYS A 70 -1.15 -5.27 -0.20
N SER A 71 -0.82 -4.03 -0.54
CA SER A 71 -0.50 -3.60 -1.89
C SER A 71 0.74 -2.71 -1.82
N VAL A 72 1.84 -3.17 -2.43
CA VAL A 72 3.14 -2.48 -2.39
C VAL A 72 3.69 -2.33 -3.80
N TYR A 73 4.15 -1.13 -4.13
CA TYR A 73 4.77 -0.80 -5.39
C TYR A 73 6.03 0.03 -5.14
N CYS A 74 7.11 -0.28 -5.85
CA CYS A 74 8.36 0.49 -5.75
C CYS A 74 8.82 0.95 -7.14
N SER A 75 9.53 2.09 -7.18
CA SER A 75 10.24 2.54 -8.38
C SER A 75 11.14 1.44 -8.94
N THR A 76 11.23 1.38 -10.27
CA THR A 76 12.07 0.39 -10.98
C THR A 76 13.54 0.78 -11.10
N GLY A 77 13.98 1.83 -10.39
CA GLY A 77 15.39 2.12 -10.18
C GLY A 77 15.82 3.56 -10.43
N ALA A 78 14.88 4.51 -10.55
CA ALA A 78 15.20 5.91 -10.78
C ALA A 78 14.96 6.80 -9.54
N THR A 79 13.98 6.48 -8.70
CA THR A 79 13.53 7.33 -7.58
C THR A 79 13.33 6.53 -6.30
N ALA A 80 13.12 7.22 -5.19
CA ALA A 80 12.71 6.60 -3.92
C ALA A 80 11.20 6.39 -3.83
N GLU A 81 10.46 6.59 -4.92
CA GLU A 81 9.01 6.55 -4.92
C GLU A 81 8.48 5.14 -4.61
N GLU A 82 7.47 5.10 -3.76
CA GLU A 82 6.95 3.88 -3.16
C GLU A 82 5.50 4.08 -2.73
N ILE A 83 4.67 3.07 -2.95
CA ILE A 83 3.36 2.90 -2.32
C ILE A 83 3.46 1.67 -1.43
N ALA A 84 3.05 1.78 -0.17
CA ALA A 84 2.81 0.61 0.66
C ALA A 84 1.55 0.81 1.49
N ILE A 85 0.58 -0.07 1.29
CA ILE A 85 -0.70 -0.05 2.00
C ILE A 85 -0.93 -1.44 2.60
N PHE A 86 -1.13 -1.49 3.91
CA PHE A 86 -1.32 -2.71 4.68
C PHE A 86 -2.66 -2.68 5.40
N ARG A 87 -3.39 -3.80 5.33
CA ARG A 87 -4.51 -4.11 6.22
C ARG A 87 -4.05 -5.16 7.21
N CYS A 88 -4.05 -4.83 8.48
CA CYS A 88 -3.59 -5.68 9.58
C CYS A 88 -4.76 -6.44 10.19
N ALA A 89 -4.47 -7.46 11.02
CA ALA A 89 -5.51 -8.17 11.77
C ALA A 89 -6.28 -7.25 12.73
N ASP A 90 -5.59 -6.28 13.33
CA ASP A 90 -6.16 -5.32 14.27
C ASP A 90 -5.36 -4.01 14.33
N ALA A 91 -5.86 -3.07 15.13
CA ALA A 91 -5.26 -1.76 15.34
C ALA A 91 -3.96 -1.79 16.19
N GLU A 92 -3.68 -2.87 16.91
CA GLU A 92 -2.41 -3.03 17.65
C GLU A 92 -1.30 -3.40 16.67
N THR A 93 -1.55 -4.41 15.84
CA THR A 93 -0.70 -4.82 14.72
C THR A 93 -0.43 -3.63 13.78
N ALA A 94 -1.44 -2.82 13.48
CA ALA A 94 -1.27 -1.62 12.66
C ALA A 94 -0.28 -0.60 13.26
N LYS A 95 -0.22 -0.45 14.58
CA LYS A 95 0.78 0.43 15.21
C LYS A 95 2.20 -0.13 15.07
N GLU A 96 2.35 -1.44 15.13
CA GLU A 96 3.65 -2.08 14.89
C GLU A 96 4.10 -1.92 13.44
N VAL A 97 3.17 -2.06 12.48
CA VAL A 97 3.43 -1.77 11.06
C VAL A 97 3.76 -0.30 10.82
N GLU A 98 3.14 0.65 11.54
CA GLU A 98 3.48 2.07 11.47
C GLU A 98 4.94 2.33 11.91
N LEU A 99 5.40 1.67 12.97
CA LEU A 99 6.80 1.76 13.43
C LEU A 99 7.76 1.19 12.39
N ALA A 100 7.40 0.05 11.80
CA ALA A 100 8.16 -0.57 10.73
C ALA A 100 8.26 0.34 9.49
N ALA A 101 7.16 1.02 9.12
CA ALA A 101 7.15 1.99 8.02
C ALA A 101 8.04 3.20 8.30
N LYS A 102 8.05 3.72 9.53
CA LYS A 102 8.99 4.79 9.93
C LYS A 102 10.45 4.34 9.82
N ALA A 103 10.76 3.14 10.31
CA ALA A 103 12.11 2.57 10.19
C ALA A 103 12.52 2.37 8.72
N ARG A 104 11.58 1.96 7.85
CA ARG A 104 11.80 1.86 6.41
C ARG A 104 12.16 3.22 5.81
N LEU A 105 11.41 4.29 6.12
CA LEU A 105 11.70 5.66 5.66
C LEU A 105 13.07 6.15 6.15
N GLU A 106 13.42 5.91 7.42
CA GLU A 106 14.73 6.27 7.97
C GLU A 106 15.88 5.53 7.25
N SER A 107 15.74 4.21 7.06
CA SER A 107 16.72 3.40 6.32
C SER A 107 16.84 3.86 4.87
N GLN A 108 15.73 4.25 4.26
CA GLN A 108 15.66 4.76 2.90
C GLN A 108 16.43 6.09 2.81
N SER A 109 16.12 7.05 3.67
CA SER A 109 16.82 8.34 3.75
C SER A 109 18.33 8.17 3.95
N ALA A 110 18.75 7.32 4.90
CA ALA A 110 20.17 7.04 5.15
C ALA A 110 20.89 6.44 3.92
N THR A 111 20.20 5.57 3.19
CA THR A 111 20.74 4.93 1.98
C THR A 111 20.92 5.97 0.87
N TYR A 112 19.85 6.72 0.56
CA TYR A 112 19.82 7.73 -0.51
C TYR A 112 20.76 8.92 -0.24
N ALA A 113 21.02 9.27 1.01
CA ALA A 113 21.94 10.36 1.37
C ALA A 113 23.34 10.25 0.75
N SER A 114 23.81 9.03 0.49
CA SER A 114 25.16 8.79 -0.03
C SER A 114 25.25 8.75 -1.56
N TYR A 115 24.17 8.47 -2.29
CA TYR A 115 24.21 8.23 -3.75
C TYR A 115 23.20 9.03 -4.57
N ALA A 116 22.08 9.46 -3.98
CA ALA A 116 21.03 10.24 -4.63
C ALA A 116 20.33 11.15 -3.60
N PRO A 117 21.05 12.12 -3.00
CA PRO A 117 20.52 12.99 -1.95
C PRO A 117 19.33 13.85 -2.42
N GLU A 118 19.16 14.05 -3.71
CA GLU A 118 18.00 14.73 -4.32
C GLU A 118 16.66 14.04 -4.04
N ALA A 119 16.65 12.74 -3.70
CA ALA A 119 15.44 12.02 -3.34
C ALA A 119 15.06 12.19 -1.85
N ILE A 120 15.96 12.69 -1.00
CA ILE A 120 15.70 12.85 0.45
C ILE A 120 14.45 13.69 0.71
N PRO A 121 14.24 14.85 0.06
CA PRO A 121 13.05 15.66 0.32
C PRO A 121 11.73 14.92 0.09
N GLU A 122 11.66 14.02 -0.89
CA GLU A 122 10.46 13.20 -1.14
C GLU A 122 10.26 12.17 -0.01
N ILE A 123 11.35 11.54 0.45
CA ILE A 123 11.32 10.58 1.57
C ILE A 123 10.90 11.27 2.87
N GLU A 124 11.42 12.47 3.16
CA GLU A 124 11.08 13.24 4.37
C GLU A 124 9.63 13.75 4.33
N ASN A 125 9.09 14.01 3.14
CA ASN A 125 7.70 14.42 2.94
C ASN A 125 6.74 13.24 2.72
N ALA A 126 7.19 12.01 2.95
CA ALA A 126 6.36 10.82 2.77
C ALA A 126 5.05 10.91 3.56
N VAL A 127 3.97 10.50 2.93
CA VAL A 127 2.64 10.46 3.56
C VAL A 127 2.52 9.15 4.32
N LEU A 128 2.61 9.23 5.65
CA LEU A 128 2.32 8.13 6.57
C LEU A 128 0.94 8.34 7.22
N ARG A 129 0.08 7.33 7.15
CA ARG A 129 -1.28 7.33 7.72
C ARG A 129 -1.56 6.01 8.43
N ILE A 130 -2.21 6.10 9.58
CA ILE A 130 -2.77 4.97 10.32
C ILE A 130 -4.23 5.26 10.63
N ARG A 131 -5.13 4.31 10.33
CA ARG A 131 -6.54 4.41 10.68
C ARG A 131 -7.15 3.03 10.88
N GLY A 132 -7.61 2.74 12.10
CA GLY A 132 -8.09 1.40 12.47
C GLY A 132 -6.98 0.37 12.28
N CYS A 133 -7.28 -0.72 11.57
CA CYS A 133 -6.30 -1.74 11.18
C CYS A 133 -5.46 -1.42 9.92
N TYR A 134 -5.54 -0.22 9.36
CA TYR A 134 -4.83 0.14 8.11
C TYR A 134 -3.62 1.04 8.35
N VAL A 135 -2.56 0.79 7.59
CA VAL A 135 -1.36 1.65 7.48
C VAL A 135 -1.07 1.93 6.01
N ALA A 136 -0.82 3.20 5.67
CA ALA A 136 -0.33 3.58 4.35
C ALA A 136 0.93 4.43 4.49
N CYS A 137 1.97 4.11 3.71
CA CYS A 137 3.21 4.84 3.57
C CYS A 137 3.46 5.11 2.09
N VAL A 138 3.50 6.38 1.70
CA VAL A 138 3.68 6.78 0.29
C VAL A 138 4.81 7.79 0.17
N VAL A 139 5.83 7.46 -0.63
CA VAL A 139 6.88 8.38 -1.08
C VAL A 139 6.57 8.74 -2.53
N SER A 140 6.41 10.02 -2.84
CA SER A 140 5.88 10.49 -4.13
C SER A 140 6.39 11.88 -4.48
N GLY A 141 6.52 12.17 -5.78
CA GLY A 141 6.79 13.51 -6.30
C GLY A 141 5.71 14.55 -5.96
N ASP A 142 4.47 14.13 -5.68
CA ASP A 142 3.39 15.01 -5.18
C ASP A 142 2.72 14.47 -3.91
N ALA A 143 3.37 14.73 -2.76
CA ALA A 143 2.88 14.31 -1.44
C ALA A 143 1.50 14.93 -1.08
N ALA A 144 1.19 16.11 -1.60
CA ALA A 144 -0.10 16.76 -1.32
C ALA A 144 -1.24 16.03 -2.04
N LEU A 145 -1.04 15.71 -3.32
CA LEU A 145 -1.98 14.89 -4.09
C LEU A 145 -2.12 13.50 -3.47
N ALA A 146 -1.01 12.83 -3.16
CA ALA A 146 -1.02 11.52 -2.50
C ALA A 146 -1.82 11.53 -1.18
N SER A 147 -1.62 12.55 -0.33
CA SER A 147 -2.41 12.71 0.90
C SER A 147 -3.90 12.90 0.60
N SER A 148 -4.25 13.72 -0.39
CA SER A 148 -5.66 13.97 -0.73
C SER A 148 -6.37 12.72 -1.27
N ILE A 149 -5.64 11.87 -1.99
CA ILE A 149 -6.13 10.57 -2.47
C ILE A 149 -6.35 9.64 -1.29
N LEU A 150 -5.37 9.52 -0.39
CA LEU A 150 -5.47 8.68 0.81
C LEU A 150 -6.59 9.13 1.75
N ASP A 151 -6.89 10.43 1.85
CA ASP A 151 -8.02 10.93 2.66
C ASP A 151 -9.36 10.34 2.20
N ARG A 152 -9.52 9.89 0.95
CA ARG A 152 -10.74 9.22 0.50
C ARG A 152 -10.95 7.84 1.15
N TYR A 153 -9.85 7.21 1.57
CA TYR A 153 -9.83 5.87 2.15
C TYR A 153 -9.58 5.91 3.67
N MET A 154 -8.79 6.87 4.15
CA MET A 154 -8.18 6.85 5.48
C MET A 154 -8.36 8.15 6.29
N LYS A 155 -9.39 8.96 5.98
CA LYS A 155 -9.65 10.26 6.64
C LYS A 155 -9.67 10.27 8.17
#